data_AF-A0A1B6PPJ1-F1
#
_entry.id   AF-A0A1B6PPJ1-F1
#
_cell.length_a   1.000
_cell.length_b   1.000
_cell.length_c   1.000
_cell.angle_alpha   90.00
_cell.angle_beta   90.00
_cell.angle_gamma   90.00
#
_symmetry.space_group_name_H-M   'P 1'
#
loop_
_entity.id
_entity.type
_entity.pdbx_description
1 polymer ?
#
loop_
_entity_poly.entity_id
_entity_poly.type
_entity_poly.pdbx_seq_one_letter_code
_entity_poly.pdbx_strand_id
1 'polypeptide(L)' 'MDARYVALGFFLVLVLHANPTLAETCRQFVKIHPFCFKPMCKANCFIEGKCSDGSYVKDYRCESHAFHSVCVCYLCKH' A
#
# COMPACT_ATOMS: atom_id res chain seq x y z
N MET A 1 30.25 -4.48 14.16
CA MET A 1 29.00 -3.99 13.54
C MET A 1 29.36 -3.52 12.15
N ASP A 2 29.23 -4.43 11.18
CA ASP A 2 29.77 -4.32 9.84
C ASP A 2 29.17 -3.15 9.05
N ALA A 3 30.03 -2.33 8.44
CA ALA A 3 29.67 -1.24 7.54
C ALA A 3 28.72 -1.65 6.39
N ARG A 4 28.62 -2.96 6.14
CA ARG A 4 27.68 -3.58 5.19
C ARG A 4 26.22 -3.35 5.55
N TYR A 5 25.87 -3.29 6.84
CA TYR A 5 24.49 -3.05 7.28
C TYR A 5 24.05 -1.59 7.09
N VAL A 6 24.98 -0.64 7.22
CA VAL A 6 24.71 0.79 7.04
C VAL A 6 24.43 1.11 5.57
N ALA A 7 25.15 0.48 4.65
CA ALA A 7 24.92 0.63 3.21
C ALA A 7 23.56 0.08 2.77
N LEU A 8 23.12 -1.06 3.31
CA LEU A 8 21.78 -1.62 3.05
C LEU A 8 20.66 -0.71 3.54
N GLY A 9 20.82 -0.09 4.71
CA GLY A 9 19.86 0.89 5.23
C GLY A 9 19.70 2.11 4.33
N PHE A 10 20.81 2.65 3.81
CA PHE A 10 20.77 3.79 2.88
C PHE A 10 20.13 3.43 1.53
N PHE A 11 20.38 2.24 0.97
CA PHE A 11 19.73 1.80 -0.27
C PHE A 11 18.21 1.65 -0.11
N LEU A 12 17.74 1.15 1.04
CA LEU A 12 16.30 1.08 1.34
C LEU A 12 15.64 2.47 1.37
N VAL A 13 16.34 3.49 1.90
CA VAL A 13 15.83 4.87 1.95
C VAL A 13 15.88 5.55 0.57
N LEU A 14 16.93 5.30 -0.23
CA LEU A 14 17.06 5.85 -1.58
C LEU A 14 16.04 5.26 -2.57
N VAL A 15 15.71 3.97 -2.47
CA VAL A 15 14.62 3.36 -3.24
C VAL A 15 13.25 3.93 -2.83
N LEU A 16 13.10 4.35 -1.57
CA LEU A 16 11.87 5.00 -1.11
C LEU A 16 11.69 6.44 -1.63
N HIS A 17 12.78 7.11 -2.06
CA HIS A 17 12.75 8.54 -2.37
C HIS A 17 13.04 8.92 -3.84
N ALA A 18 13.52 7.99 -4.67
CA ALA A 18 13.87 8.29 -6.06
C ALA A 18 12.76 7.88 -7.04
N ASN A 19 11.79 8.77 -7.27
CA ASN A 19 11.10 8.91 -8.57
C ASN A 19 10.35 10.26 -8.67
N PRO A 20 11.03 11.38 -8.99
CA PRO A 20 10.38 12.62 -9.35
C PRO A 20 10.33 12.75 -10.89
N THR A 21 9.48 11.95 -11.54
CA THR A 21 9.17 12.15 -12.96
C THR A 21 7.66 12.00 -13.11
N LEU A 22 6.92 13.12 -13.04
CA LEU A 22 5.48 13.18 -13.24
C LEU A 22 4.70 12.15 -12.38
N ALA A 23 5.08 12.01 -11.11
CA ALA A 23 4.78 10.82 -10.33
C ALA A 23 3.37 10.85 -9.74
N GLU A 24 2.50 9.95 -10.20
CA GLU A 24 1.28 9.60 -9.48
C GLU A 24 1.60 9.37 -8.00
N THR A 25 0.92 10.10 -7.12
CA THR A 25 1.12 9.91 -5.68
C THR A 25 0.33 8.70 -5.24
N CYS A 26 1.04 7.59 -5.03
CA CYS A 26 0.47 6.34 -4.58
C CYS A 26 0.71 6.13 -3.09
N ARG A 27 -0.32 5.68 -2.38
CA ARG A 27 -0.26 5.29 -0.97
C ARG A 27 -0.89 3.92 -0.74
N GLN A 28 -0.39 3.23 0.26
CA GLN A 28 -0.94 1.96 0.71
C GLN A 28 -1.86 2.19 1.91
N PHE A 29 -3.03 1.56 1.89
CA PHE A 29 -3.99 1.57 2.99
C PHE A 29 -4.30 0.14 3.40
N VAL A 30 -4.17 -0.18 4.69
CA VAL A 30 -4.36 -1.53 5.23
C VAL A 30 -5.52 -1.53 6.21
N LYS A 31 -6.52 -2.37 5.93
CA LYS A 31 -7.66 -2.61 6.83
C LYS A 31 -7.66 -4.06 7.30
N ILE A 32 -7.69 -4.25 8.61
CA ILE A 32 -7.93 -5.56 9.21
C ILE A 32 -9.37 -5.96 8.88
N HIS A 33 -9.54 -7.12 8.24
CA HIS A 33 -10.83 -7.68 7.90
C HIS A 33 -10.88 -9.12 8.40
N PRO A 34 -11.80 -9.50 9.30
CA PRO A 34 -11.87 -10.88 9.81
C PRO A 34 -12.16 -11.91 8.70
N PHE A 35 -12.80 -11.47 7.62
CA PHE A 35 -13.01 -12.24 6.41
C PHE A 35 -12.51 -11.43 5.22
N CYS A 36 -11.29 -11.70 4.73
CA CYS A 36 -10.80 -11.01 3.53
C CYS A 36 -11.44 -11.57 2.27
N PHE A 37 -12.68 -11.12 2.03
CA PHE A 37 -13.41 -11.41 0.81
C PHE A 37 -13.02 -10.39 -0.26
N LYS A 38 -12.35 -10.84 -1.33
CA LYS A 38 -11.81 -9.98 -2.40
C LYS A 38 -12.77 -8.89 -2.91
N PRO A 39 -14.05 -9.16 -3.22
CA PRO A 39 -14.94 -8.10 -3.72
C PRO A 39 -15.32 -7.09 -2.63
N MET A 40 -15.43 -7.52 -1.36
CA MET A 40 -15.64 -6.60 -0.24
C MET A 40 -14.40 -5.71 -0.01
N CYS A 41 -13.20 -6.31 -0.10
CA CYS A 41 -11.94 -5.56 -0.03
C CYS A 41 -11.87 -4.51 -1.15
N LYS A 42 -12.17 -4.88 -2.39
CA LYS A 42 -12.22 -3.95 -3.53
C LYS A 42 -13.20 -2.79 -3.29
N ALA A 43 -14.42 -3.09 -2.85
CA ALA A 43 -15.44 -2.07 -2.58
C ALA A 43 -14.98 -1.08 -1.51
N ASN A 44 -14.39 -1.59 -0.41
CA ASN A 44 -13.85 -0.75 0.66
C ASN A 44 -12.68 0.11 0.16
N CYS A 45 -11.75 -0.44 -0.63
CA CYS A 45 -10.67 0.34 -1.22
C CYS A 45 -11.22 1.48 -2.11
N PHE A 46 -12.26 1.21 -2.88
CA PHE A 46 -12.87 2.20 -3.76
C PHE A 46 -13.55 3.33 -2.97
N ILE A 47 -14.32 2.98 -1.94
CA ILE A 47 -14.97 3.94 -1.05
C ILE A 47 -13.90 4.78 -0.34
N GLU A 48 -12.85 4.15 0.21
CA GLU A 48 -11.77 4.85 0.90
C GLU A 48 -11.03 5.83 -0.02
N GLY A 49 -10.69 5.40 -1.24
CA GLY A 49 -10.03 6.27 -2.22
C GLY A 49 -10.89 7.49 -2.57
N LYS A 50 -12.19 7.26 -2.83
CA LYS A 50 -13.14 8.33 -3.14
C LYS A 50 -13.41 9.27 -1.97
N CYS A 51 -13.58 8.74 -0.76
CA CYS A 51 -13.93 9.51 0.44
C CYS A 51 -12.75 10.25 1.08
N SER A 52 -11.52 9.76 0.91
CA SER A 52 -10.35 10.41 1.50
C SER A 52 -9.88 11.60 0.68
N ASP A 53 -9.35 11.35 -0.52
CA ASP A 53 -8.65 12.39 -1.30
C ASP A 53 -8.99 12.38 -2.80
N GLY A 54 -10.04 11.63 -3.16
CA GLY A 54 -10.44 11.36 -4.54
C GLY A 54 -9.51 10.42 -5.29
N SER A 55 -8.63 9.70 -4.58
CA SER A 55 -7.71 8.72 -5.15
C SER A 55 -8.43 7.56 -5.82
N TYR A 56 -7.88 7.04 -6.91
CA TYR A 56 -8.38 5.86 -7.58
C TYR A 56 -7.66 4.59 -7.06
N VAL A 57 -8.33 3.45 -7.13
CA VAL A 57 -7.74 2.16 -6.73
C VAL A 57 -6.89 1.64 -7.88
N LYS A 58 -5.58 1.57 -7.66
CA LYS A 58 -4.62 0.97 -8.62
C LYS A 58 -4.57 -0.54 -8.46
N ASP A 59 -4.53 -1.02 -7.23
CA ASP A 59 -4.51 -2.45 -6.92
C ASP A 59 -5.14 -2.74 -5.54
N TYR A 60 -5.56 -3.98 -5.32
CA TYR A 60 -6.04 -4.45 -4.03
C TYR A 60 -5.70 -5.93 -3.84
N ARG A 61 -5.26 -6.29 -2.64
CA ARG A 61 -4.93 -7.67 -2.30
C ARG A 61 -5.44 -8.04 -0.91
N CYS A 62 -5.80 -9.31 -0.79
CA CYS A 62 -6.14 -9.92 0.48
C CYS A 62 -4.94 -10.73 0.96
N GLU A 63 -4.41 -10.38 2.11
CA GLU A 63 -3.38 -11.15 2.79
C GLU A 63 -4.02 -11.85 3.99
N SER A 64 -3.93 -13.17 4.02
CA SER A 64 -4.41 -13.97 5.15
C SER A 64 -3.21 -14.52 5.90
N HIS A 65 -3.05 -14.09 7.16
CA HIS A 65 -2.13 -14.68 8.11
C HIS A 65 -2.87 -15.67 9.02
N ALA A 66 -2.13 -16.52 9.72
CA ALA A 66 -2.67 -17.63 10.52
C ALA A 66 -3.78 -17.24 11.52
N PHE A 67 -3.84 -15.99 11.96
CA PHE A 67 -4.81 -15.50 12.95
C PHE A 67 -5.59 -14.26 12.52
N HIS A 68 -5.30 -13.69 11.35
CA HIS A 68 -5.96 -12.48 10.88
C HIS A 68 -5.85 -12.36 9.37
N SER A 69 -6.87 -11.80 8.73
CA SER A 69 -6.76 -11.36 7.35
C SER A 69 -6.80 -9.84 7.23
N VAL A 70 -6.06 -9.31 6.26
CA VAL A 70 -5.97 -7.88 5.99
C VAL A 70 -6.24 -7.62 4.52
N CYS A 71 -7.01 -6.57 4.27
CA CYS A 71 -7.23 -5.99 2.96
C CYS A 71 -6.21 -4.86 2.76
N VAL A 72 -5.36 -5.00 1.75
CA VAL A 72 -4.37 -4.00 1.37
C VAL A 72 -4.83 -3.34 0.08
N CYS A 73 -5.02 -2.02 0.13
CA CYS A 73 -5.41 -1.17 -0.98
C CYS A 73 -4.22 -0.33 -1.45
N TYR A 74 -3.99 -0.27 -2.74
CA TYR A 74 -3.08 0.67 -3.38
C TYR A 74 -3.90 1.78 -4.03
N LEU A 75 -3.84 2.98 -3.45
CA LEU A 75 -4.61 4.14 -3.87
C LEU A 75 -3.65 5.15 -4.50
N CYS A 76 -3.95 5.61 -5.70
CA CYS A 76 -3.12 6.57 -6.42
C CYS A 76 -3.92 7.81 -6.81
N LYS A 77 -3.22 8.92 -6.95
CA LYS A 77 -3.78 10.20 -7.38
C LYS A 77 -2.92 10.76 -8.52
N HIS A 78 -3.59 11.25 -9.55
CA HIS A 78 -2.97 11.96 -10.67
C HIS A 78 -2.33 13.27 -10.21
#